data_AF-A0A847QQ61-F1
#
_entry.id   AF-A0A847QQ61-F1
#
_cell.length_a   1.000
_cell.length_b   1.000
_cell.length_c   1.000
_cell.angle_alpha   90.00
_cell.angle_beta   90.00
_cell.angle_gamma   90.00
#
_symmetry.space_group_name_H-M   'P 1'
#
loop_
_entity.id
_entity.type
_entity.pdbx_description
1 polymer ?
#
loop_
_entity_poly.entity_id
_entity_poly.type
_entity_poly.pdbx_seq_one_letter_code
_entity_poly.pdbx_strand_id
1 'polypeptide(L)'
;MRIITGDCSKCPDVKACATSINVLKEILEANPKLVNMKIDIFPFSQETANNVNEVDKKAKSEALLNLRTKSREKFRSILTNLGQKNQSYKIPKSREWFAQSLALIPDRKIQYKALLADENCTGCGVCSKICPQQALEQTEKDGKIRLIYEPYNCVQCARCVDICGTKALKLDYVNFSDKLLNGKILINETEARTCSKCGKPIFHKKEPQLCIPCAAKDPELKGVLY
;
A
#
# COMPACT_ATOMS: atom_id res chain seq x y z
N MET A 1 29.55 11.28 15.46
CA MET A 1 28.10 11.51 15.64
C MET A 1 27.51 10.32 16.39
N ARG A 2 26.67 10.54 17.40
CA ARG A 2 26.11 9.47 18.25
C ARG A 2 24.63 9.32 17.92
N ILE A 3 24.21 8.14 17.47
CA ILE A 3 22.80 7.85 17.18
C ILE A 3 22.30 6.93 18.28
N ILE A 4 21.26 7.36 19.00
CA ILE A 4 20.66 6.58 20.08
C ILE A 4 19.37 5.97 19.52
N THR A 5 19.22 4.65 19.61
CA THR A 5 17.96 4.00 19.27
C THR A 5 16.90 4.35 20.32
N GLY A 6 15.61 4.35 19.93
CA GLY A 6 14.52 4.52 20.91
C GLY A 6 14.55 3.45 22.02
N ASP A 7 13.90 3.75 23.15
CA ASP A 7 13.81 2.84 24.31
C ASP A 7 12.90 1.65 23.97
N CYS A 8 13.52 0.61 23.44
CA CYS A 8 12.87 -0.62 23.02
C CYS A 8 12.12 -1.33 24.16
N SER A 9 12.51 -1.11 25.41
CA SER A 9 11.82 -1.67 26.58
C SER A 9 10.40 -1.12 26.78
N LYS A 10 10.10 0.06 26.21
CA LYS A 10 8.80 0.73 26.26
C LYS A 10 8.03 0.65 24.94
N CYS A 11 8.51 -0.13 23.98
CA CYS A 11 7.86 -0.25 22.68
C CYS A 11 6.63 -1.17 22.75
N PRO A 12 5.44 -0.75 22.28
CA PRO A 12 4.26 -1.61 22.25
C PRO A 12 4.41 -2.82 21.32
N ASP A 13 5.34 -2.76 20.36
CA ASP A 13 5.68 -3.88 19.47
C ASP A 13 7.11 -4.38 19.73
N VAL A 14 7.24 -5.13 20.83
CA VAL A 14 8.50 -5.70 21.33
C VAL A 14 9.17 -6.61 20.28
N LYS A 15 8.38 -7.31 19.46
CA LYS A 15 8.90 -8.21 18.42
C LYS A 15 9.50 -7.45 17.25
N ALA A 16 8.82 -6.41 16.75
CA ALA A 16 9.35 -5.57 15.67
C ALA A 16 10.63 -4.81 16.12
N CYS A 17 10.66 -4.36 17.37
CA CYS A 17 11.86 -3.78 17.98
C CYS A 17 13.04 -4.78 17.98
N ALA A 18 12.84 -6.03 18.41
CA ALA A 18 13.90 -7.03 18.46
C ALA A 18 14.50 -7.31 17.06
N THR A 19 13.64 -7.44 16.04
CA THR A 19 14.09 -7.60 14.65
C THR A 19 14.90 -6.39 14.18
N SER A 20 14.46 -5.18 14.51
CA SER A 20 15.18 -3.95 14.15
C SER A 20 16.56 -3.86 14.79
N ILE A 21 16.68 -4.27 16.06
CA ILE A 21 17.97 -4.35 16.77
C ILE A 21 18.93 -5.33 16.08
N ASN A 22 18.43 -6.52 15.71
CA ASN A 22 19.28 -7.54 15.07
C ASN A 22 19.80 -7.06 13.71
N VAL A 23 18.94 -6.46 12.88
CA VAL A 23 19.34 -5.87 11.59
C VAL A 23 20.39 -4.77 11.79
N LEU A 24 20.24 -3.90 12.79
CA LEU A 24 21.23 -2.87 13.08
C LEU A 24 22.59 -3.44 13.49
N LYS A 25 22.62 -4.52 14.29
CA LYS A 25 23.85 -5.22 14.66
C LYS A 25 24.53 -5.81 13.43
N GLU A 26 23.79 -6.49 12.57
CA GLU A 26 24.32 -7.07 11.32
C GLU A 26 24.92 -6.00 10.41
N ILE A 27 24.28 -4.83 10.27
CA ILE A 27 24.79 -3.72 9.46
C ILE A 27 26.10 -3.14 10.02
N LEU A 28 26.19 -3.02 11.36
CA LEU A 28 27.39 -2.53 12.04
C LEU A 28 28.55 -3.51 11.91
N GLU A 29 28.30 -4.81 12.03
CA GLU A 29 29.28 -5.87 11.83
C GLU A 29 29.77 -5.92 10.37
N ALA A 30 28.86 -5.78 9.41
CA ALA A 30 29.18 -5.81 7.98
C ALA A 30 29.91 -4.55 7.49
N ASN A 31 29.83 -3.42 8.20
CA ASN A 31 30.43 -2.15 7.79
C ASN A 31 31.33 -1.54 8.88
N PRO A 32 32.52 -2.13 9.12
CA PRO A 32 33.44 -1.66 10.14
C PRO A 32 33.96 -0.23 9.90
N LYS A 33 33.78 0.35 8.70
CA LYS A 33 34.12 1.75 8.39
C LYS A 33 33.14 2.78 8.97
N LEU A 34 32.03 2.35 9.58
CA LEU A 34 31.09 3.23 10.28
C LEU A 34 31.64 3.78 11.61
N VAL A 35 32.93 3.59 11.93
CA VAL A 35 33.64 3.95 13.18
C VAL A 35 33.34 5.36 13.71
N ASN A 36 33.12 6.35 12.84
CA ASN A 36 32.84 7.73 13.27
C ASN A 36 31.37 7.97 13.68
N MET A 37 30.52 6.95 13.56
CA MET A 37 29.12 6.92 13.93
C MET A 37 28.90 5.83 14.98
N LYS A 38 28.85 6.22 16.26
CA LYS A 38 28.54 5.28 17.35
C LYS A 38 27.02 5.17 17.46
N ILE A 39 26.49 3.98 17.20
CA ILE A 39 25.08 3.66 17.45
C ILE A 39 24.99 3.00 18.83
N ASP A 40 24.35 3.65 19.79
CA ASP A 40 24.07 3.03 21.09
C ASP A 40 22.70 2.36 21.04
N ILE A 41 22.72 1.04 21.07
CA ILE A 41 21.53 0.21 21.13
C ILE A 41 21.14 0.05 22.61
N PHE A 42 19.95 0.52 22.98
CA PHE A 42 19.43 0.35 24.34
C PHE A 42 19.16 -1.13 24.64
N PRO A 43 19.46 -1.63 25.85
CA PRO A 43 19.35 -3.05 26.18
C PRO A 43 17.92 -3.58 26.02
N PHE A 44 17.83 -4.77 25.44
CA PHE A 44 16.62 -5.59 25.32
C PHE A 44 16.75 -6.75 26.30
N SER A 45 15.85 -6.89 27.28
CA SER A 45 15.79 -8.08 28.14
C SER A 45 15.04 -9.18 27.39
N GLN A 46 15.74 -10.29 27.11
CA GLN A 46 15.15 -11.46 26.44
C GLN A 46 14.07 -12.17 27.28
N GLU A 47 13.92 -11.82 28.56
CA GLU A 47 12.95 -12.43 29.47
C GLU A 47 11.48 -12.17 29.09
N THR A 48 11.19 -11.12 28.30
CA THR A 48 9.82 -10.80 27.88
C THR A 48 9.36 -11.59 26.63
N ALA A 49 10.25 -12.35 25.98
CA ALA A 49 9.93 -13.12 24.77
C ALA A 49 9.44 -14.56 25.04
N ASN A 50 9.67 -15.09 26.24
CA ASN A 50 9.43 -16.51 26.53
C ASN A 50 7.99 -16.85 26.98
N ASN A 51 7.09 -15.87 27.10
CA ASN A 51 5.72 -16.08 27.59
C ASN A 51 4.62 -16.01 26.51
N VAL A 52 4.89 -16.54 25.31
CA VAL A 52 3.84 -16.71 24.27
C VAL A 52 3.89 -18.11 23.61
N ASN A 53 4.40 -19.11 24.31
CA ASN A 53 4.41 -20.49 23.83
C ASN A 53 3.56 -21.40 24.74
N GLU A 54 2.25 -21.14 24.80
CA GLU A 54 1.27 -22.15 25.21
C GLU A 54 -0.14 -21.63 24.90
N VAL A 55 -0.76 -22.12 23.80
CA VAL A 55 -2.12 -22.69 23.82
C VAL A 55 -2.23 -23.69 22.66
N ASP A 56 -1.90 -24.92 23.03
CA ASP A 56 -2.56 -26.18 22.73
C ASP A 56 -3.01 -26.60 21.32
N LYS A 57 -2.37 -27.69 20.89
CA LYS A 57 -2.88 -28.70 19.96
C LYS A 57 -3.65 -29.78 20.73
N LYS A 58 -4.97 -29.88 20.52
CA LYS A 58 -5.84 -31.09 20.53
C LYS A 58 -7.29 -30.57 20.37
N ALA A 59 -8.23 -31.15 19.62
CA ALA A 59 -8.37 -32.50 19.10
C ALA A 59 -9.13 -32.48 17.76
N LYS A 60 -8.92 -33.54 16.96
CA LYS A 60 -9.68 -33.90 15.77
C LYS A 60 -11.08 -34.40 16.16
N SER A 61 -11.94 -34.42 15.12
CA SER A 61 -13.26 -35.04 14.95
C SER A 61 -14.47 -34.36 15.60
N GLU A 62 -15.52 -34.21 14.79
CA GLU A 62 -16.88 -33.74 15.09
C GLU A 62 -17.15 -32.22 15.10
N ALA A 63 -17.15 -31.56 13.92
CA ALA A 63 -17.90 -30.31 13.71
C ALA A 63 -18.02 -29.88 12.23
N LEU A 64 -18.24 -30.81 11.28
CA LEU A 64 -18.34 -30.47 9.86
C LEU A 64 -19.60 -29.64 9.47
N LEU A 65 -20.57 -29.45 10.37
CA LEU A 65 -21.74 -28.60 10.11
C LEU A 65 -21.59 -27.13 10.57
N ASN A 66 -20.59 -26.79 11.39
CA ASN A 66 -20.45 -25.43 11.97
C ASN A 66 -19.32 -24.59 11.35
N LEU A 67 -18.65 -25.08 10.30
CA LEU A 67 -17.51 -24.37 9.70
C LEU A 67 -17.94 -23.09 8.95
N ARG A 68 -19.12 -23.07 8.31
CA ARG A 68 -19.56 -21.92 7.49
C ARG A 68 -19.92 -20.68 8.33
N THR A 69 -20.58 -20.85 9.47
CA THR A 69 -21.00 -19.76 10.36
C THR A 69 -19.82 -19.18 11.13
N LYS A 70 -19.01 -20.06 11.75
CA LYS A 70 -17.81 -19.68 12.50
C LYS A 70 -16.74 -19.04 11.61
N SER A 71 -16.62 -19.47 10.36
CA SER A 71 -15.75 -18.80 9.38
C SER A 71 -16.26 -17.40 9.05
N ARG A 72 -17.58 -17.22 8.88
CA ARG A 72 -18.18 -15.90 8.57
C ARG A 72 -18.00 -14.89 9.68
N GLU A 73 -18.20 -15.30 10.93
CA GLU A 73 -18.02 -14.43 12.11
C GLU A 73 -16.56 -14.08 12.35
N LYS A 74 -15.65 -15.07 12.20
CA LYS A 74 -14.20 -14.86 12.27
C LYS A 74 -13.71 -13.96 11.12
N PHE A 75 -14.24 -14.14 9.91
CA PHE A 75 -13.99 -13.23 8.80
C PHE A 75 -14.55 -11.84 9.08
N ARG A 76 -15.74 -11.73 9.67
CA ARG A 76 -16.40 -10.44 9.98
C ARG A 76 -15.59 -9.65 11.01
N SER A 77 -15.07 -10.29 12.05
CA SER A 77 -14.21 -9.62 13.04
C SER A 77 -12.86 -9.19 12.44
N ILE A 78 -12.25 -10.01 11.58
CA ILE A 78 -11.04 -9.63 10.82
C ILE A 78 -11.33 -8.46 9.87
N LEU A 79 -12.47 -8.48 9.17
CA LEU A 79 -12.91 -7.39 8.29
C LEU A 79 -13.21 -6.10 9.06
N THR A 80 -13.65 -6.20 10.32
CA THR A 80 -13.90 -5.02 11.17
C THR A 80 -12.58 -4.31 11.51
N ASN A 81 -11.50 -5.08 11.69
CA ASN A 81 -10.15 -4.52 11.88
C ASN A 81 -9.54 -3.98 10.58
N LEU A 82 -9.82 -4.60 9.43
CA LEU A 82 -9.46 -4.06 8.11
C LEU A 82 -10.27 -2.80 7.75
N GLY A 83 -11.46 -2.66 8.34
CA GLY A 83 -12.38 -1.54 8.19
C GLY A 83 -12.05 -0.33 9.06
N GLN A 84 -10.97 -0.36 9.86
CA GLN A 84 -10.43 0.82 10.52
C GLN A 84 -9.84 1.77 9.46
N LYS A 85 -10.71 2.54 8.82
CA LYS A 85 -10.45 3.59 7.83
C LYS A 85 -9.51 4.72 8.28
N ASN A 86 -8.90 4.66 9.46
CA ASN A 86 -8.26 5.81 10.11
C ASN A 86 -6.84 5.55 10.63
N GLN A 87 -6.02 4.78 9.91
CA GLN A 87 -4.57 4.83 10.13
C GLN A 87 -3.91 5.61 8.99
N SER A 88 -4.26 6.90 8.89
CA SER A 88 -3.39 7.83 8.18
C SER A 88 -2.15 8.03 9.05
N TYR A 89 -1.04 7.44 8.64
CA TYR A 89 0.26 7.69 9.22
C TYR A 89 0.60 9.18 9.15
N LYS A 90 1.26 9.69 10.19
CA LYS A 90 1.82 11.05 10.14
C LYS A 90 3.01 11.05 9.18
N ILE A 91 3.05 12.05 8.31
CA ILE A 91 4.21 12.27 7.43
C ILE A 91 5.45 12.53 8.32
N PRO A 92 6.57 11.82 8.12
CA PRO A 92 7.76 12.01 8.94
C PRO A 92 8.37 13.41 8.78
N LYS A 93 8.96 13.94 9.87
CA LYS A 93 9.76 15.19 9.86
C LYS A 93 10.81 15.24 8.75
N SER A 94 11.43 14.10 8.43
CA SER A 94 12.39 14.00 7.35
C SER A 94 11.80 14.34 5.98
N ARG A 95 10.52 14.00 5.73
CA ARG A 95 9.81 14.35 4.49
C ARG A 95 9.46 15.84 4.45
N GLU A 96 9.05 16.42 5.59
CA GLU A 96 8.82 17.88 5.72
C GLU A 96 10.10 18.67 5.37
N TRP A 97 11.23 18.31 5.99
CA TRP A 97 12.52 18.96 5.75
C TRP A 97 13.02 18.76 4.32
N PHE A 98 12.80 17.58 3.76
CA PHE A 98 13.15 17.31 2.38
C PHE A 98 12.39 18.20 1.40
N ALA A 99 11.07 18.35 1.58
CA ALA A 99 10.26 19.24 0.76
C ALA A 99 10.70 20.70 0.92
N GLN A 100 10.93 21.17 2.15
CA GLN A 100 11.44 22.52 2.40
C GLN A 100 12.79 22.77 1.73
N SER A 101 13.72 21.80 1.82
CA SER A 101 15.04 21.91 1.20
C SER A 101 14.96 21.97 -0.33
N LEU A 102 14.03 21.24 -0.93
CA LEU A 102 13.83 21.24 -2.38
C LEU A 102 13.18 22.55 -2.86
N ALA A 103 12.25 23.11 -2.07
CA ALA A 103 11.63 24.40 -2.35
C ALA A 103 12.65 25.57 -2.39
N LEU A 104 13.74 25.48 -1.62
CA LEU A 104 14.84 26.47 -1.65
C LEU A 104 15.70 26.38 -2.91
N ILE A 105 15.58 25.32 -3.71
CA ILE A 105 16.38 25.08 -4.92
C ILE A 105 15.45 24.63 -6.06
N PRO A 106 14.59 25.53 -6.58
CA PRO A 106 13.43 25.16 -7.41
C PRO A 106 13.80 24.46 -8.74
N ASP A 107 14.99 24.70 -9.29
CA ASP A 107 15.46 24.08 -10.53
C ASP A 107 16.18 22.74 -10.31
N ARG A 108 16.41 22.35 -9.05
CA ARG A 108 17.07 21.08 -8.73
C ARG A 108 16.13 19.93 -9.00
N LYS A 109 16.53 19.05 -9.92
CA LYS A 109 15.89 17.76 -10.13
C LYS A 109 16.57 16.70 -9.27
N ILE A 110 15.76 15.87 -8.64
CA ILE A 110 16.20 14.78 -7.77
C ILE A 110 15.65 13.45 -8.27
N GLN A 111 16.38 12.36 -8.04
CA GLN A 111 15.85 11.02 -8.26
C GLN A 111 14.89 10.66 -7.13
N TYR A 112 13.60 10.58 -7.43
CA TYR A 112 12.56 10.25 -6.46
C TYR A 112 11.78 9.04 -6.93
N LYS A 113 11.53 8.10 -6.02
CA LYS A 113 10.75 6.90 -6.32
C LYS A 113 9.25 7.24 -6.31
N ALA A 114 8.66 7.42 -7.48
CA ALA A 114 7.26 7.84 -7.64
C ALA A 114 6.40 6.70 -8.19
N LEU A 115 5.09 6.83 -8.01
CA LEU A 115 4.12 5.93 -8.62
C LEU A 115 3.87 6.36 -10.08
N LEU A 116 3.92 5.39 -10.98
CA LEU A 116 3.63 5.53 -12.40
C LEU A 116 2.50 4.58 -12.77
N ALA A 117 1.70 4.97 -13.76
CA ALA A 117 0.70 4.12 -14.39
C ALA A 117 1.00 3.97 -15.89
N ASP A 118 0.80 2.77 -16.44
CA ASP A 118 0.90 2.50 -17.86
C ASP A 118 -0.48 2.47 -18.55
N GLU A 119 -0.48 2.17 -19.84
CA GLU A 119 -1.67 2.06 -20.70
C GLU A 119 -2.64 0.94 -20.33
N ASN A 120 -2.22 -0.04 -19.52
CA ASN A 120 -3.09 -1.11 -19.02
C ASN A 120 -3.97 -0.63 -17.85
N CYS A 121 -3.77 0.59 -17.36
CA CYS A 121 -4.61 1.17 -16.33
C CYS A 121 -6.03 1.38 -16.86
N THR A 122 -7.02 0.82 -16.17
CA THR A 122 -8.42 0.92 -16.57
C THR A 122 -9.20 1.97 -15.78
N GLY A 123 -8.52 2.69 -14.87
CA GLY A 123 -9.18 3.66 -14.00
C GLY A 123 -10.22 3.02 -13.08
N CYS A 124 -10.02 1.81 -12.57
CA CYS A 124 -10.99 1.15 -11.68
C CYS A 124 -11.06 1.76 -10.25
N GLY A 125 -10.05 2.52 -9.85
CA GLY A 125 -10.02 3.25 -8.57
C GLY A 125 -9.72 2.42 -7.32
N VAL A 126 -9.46 1.11 -7.44
CA VAL A 126 -9.13 0.25 -6.29
C VAL A 126 -7.88 0.75 -5.54
N CYS A 127 -6.89 1.24 -6.28
CA CYS A 127 -5.65 1.80 -5.73
C CYS A 127 -5.89 3.05 -4.85
N SER A 128 -6.84 3.92 -5.21
CA SER A 128 -7.22 5.08 -4.41
C SER A 128 -7.87 4.64 -3.10
N LYS A 129 -8.78 3.65 -3.16
CA LYS A 129 -9.52 3.15 -1.99
C LYS A 129 -8.64 2.42 -0.96
N ILE A 130 -7.56 1.75 -1.40
CA ILE A 130 -6.66 1.01 -0.52
C ILE A 130 -5.54 1.88 0.07
N CYS A 131 -5.34 3.10 -0.44
CA CYS A 131 -4.23 3.96 -0.04
C CYS A 131 -4.46 4.50 1.39
N PRO A 132 -3.68 4.08 2.41
CA PRO A 132 -3.88 4.54 3.79
C PRO A 132 -3.52 6.03 3.98
N GLN A 133 -2.74 6.59 3.05
CA GLN A 133 -2.33 7.99 3.08
C GLN A 133 -3.18 8.90 2.20
N GLN A 134 -4.17 8.34 1.50
CA GLN A 134 -4.98 9.10 0.54
C GLN A 134 -4.12 9.84 -0.51
N ALA A 135 -2.94 9.32 -0.81
CA ALA A 135 -2.03 9.87 -1.81
C ALA A 135 -2.52 9.67 -3.26
N LEU A 136 -3.67 8.99 -3.43
CA LEU A 136 -4.28 8.69 -4.72
C LEU A 136 -5.75 9.09 -4.68
N GLU A 137 -6.17 9.87 -5.65
CA GLU A 137 -7.52 10.36 -5.81
C GLU A 137 -8.05 9.96 -7.20
N GLN A 138 -9.21 9.31 -7.23
CA GLN A 138 -9.92 9.04 -8.47
C GLN A 138 -11.02 10.08 -8.64
N THR A 139 -11.06 10.73 -9.80
CA THR A 139 -12.13 11.67 -10.16
C THR A 139 -12.74 11.28 -11.50
N GLU A 140 -14.02 11.57 -11.67
CA GLU A 140 -14.71 11.44 -12.95
C GLU A 140 -15.21 12.83 -13.36
N LYS A 141 -14.74 13.32 -14.50
CA LYS A 141 -15.10 14.64 -15.03
C LYS A 141 -15.13 14.58 -16.55
N ASP A 142 -16.15 15.19 -17.16
CA ASP A 142 -16.28 15.29 -18.62
C ASP A 142 -16.25 13.92 -19.34
N GLY A 143 -16.87 12.89 -18.72
CA GLY A 143 -16.87 11.52 -19.25
C GLY A 143 -15.51 10.80 -19.17
N LYS A 144 -14.56 11.34 -18.42
CA LYS A 144 -13.21 10.79 -18.25
C LYS A 144 -12.93 10.47 -16.80
N ILE A 145 -12.31 9.33 -16.56
CA ILE A 145 -11.82 8.89 -15.27
C ILE A 145 -10.34 9.26 -15.17
N ARG A 146 -10.00 10.05 -14.16
CA ARG A 146 -8.65 10.52 -13.86
C ARG A 146 -8.15 9.92 -12.57
N LEU A 147 -6.90 9.46 -12.58
CA LEU A 147 -6.17 9.04 -11.39
C LEU A 147 -5.10 10.08 -11.08
N ILE A 148 -5.28 10.77 -9.96
CA ILE A 148 -4.40 11.84 -9.47
C ILE A 148 -3.56 11.29 -8.33
N TYR A 149 -2.27 11.62 -8.33
CA TYR A 149 -1.26 11.18 -7.37
C TYR A 149 -0.63 12.38 -6.66
N GLU A 150 -0.56 12.33 -5.34
CA GLU A 150 0.09 13.33 -4.48
C GLU A 150 1.36 12.73 -3.86
N PRO A 151 2.55 13.00 -4.44
CA PRO A 151 3.78 12.31 -4.05
C PRO A 151 4.23 12.61 -2.63
N TYR A 152 3.93 13.82 -2.13
CA TYR A 152 4.21 14.24 -0.76
C TYR A 152 3.59 13.29 0.27
N ASN A 153 2.32 12.91 0.06
CA ASN A 153 1.57 12.02 0.94
C ASN A 153 1.96 10.55 0.78
N CYS A 154 2.65 10.19 -0.30
CA CYS A 154 3.01 8.80 -0.56
C CYS A 154 4.20 8.34 0.29
N VAL A 155 3.93 7.36 1.16
CA VAL A 155 4.95 6.64 1.96
C VAL A 155 5.53 5.42 1.23
N GLN A 156 5.25 5.26 -0.07
CA GLN A 156 5.83 4.21 -0.93
C GLN A 156 5.60 2.76 -0.44
N CYS A 157 4.48 2.49 0.25
CA CYS A 157 4.15 1.18 0.80
C CYS A 157 3.76 0.09 -0.23
N ALA A 158 3.75 0.42 -1.53
CA ALA A 158 3.43 -0.48 -2.65
C ALA A 158 2.04 -1.15 -2.68
N ARG A 159 1.16 -0.96 -1.69
CA ARG A 159 -0.20 -1.56 -1.68
C ARG A 159 -1.01 -1.33 -2.96
N CYS A 160 -0.88 -0.14 -3.57
CA CYS A 160 -1.55 0.18 -4.82
C CYS A 160 -1.03 -0.63 -6.01
N VAL A 161 0.27 -0.96 -6.01
CA VAL A 161 0.92 -1.81 -7.03
C VAL A 161 0.44 -3.25 -6.84
N ASP A 162 0.48 -3.77 -5.61
CA ASP A 162 0.14 -5.17 -5.32
C ASP A 162 -1.31 -5.52 -5.63
N ILE A 163 -2.25 -4.59 -5.37
CA ILE A 163 -3.68 -4.80 -5.62
C ILE A 163 -4.07 -4.57 -7.09
N CYS A 164 -3.16 -4.08 -7.93
CA CYS A 164 -3.47 -3.72 -9.30
C CYS A 164 -3.69 -4.99 -10.15
N GLY A 165 -4.95 -5.37 -10.36
CA GLY A 165 -5.30 -6.58 -11.12
C GLY A 165 -4.80 -6.59 -12.57
N THR A 166 -4.63 -5.42 -13.20
CA THR A 166 -4.06 -5.29 -14.55
C THR A 166 -2.54 -5.08 -14.55
N LYS A 167 -1.91 -5.02 -13.37
CA LYS A 167 -0.47 -4.76 -13.19
C LYS A 167 0.03 -3.45 -13.85
N ALA A 168 -0.86 -2.48 -13.98
CA ALA A 168 -0.58 -1.21 -14.64
C ALA A 168 0.21 -0.21 -13.81
N LEU A 169 0.33 -0.43 -12.49
CA LEU A 169 0.98 0.50 -11.57
C LEU A 169 2.37 0.00 -11.19
N LYS A 170 3.35 0.90 -11.14
CA LYS A 170 4.71 0.60 -10.65
C LYS A 170 5.31 1.76 -9.86
N LEU A 171 6.22 1.45 -8.95
CA LEU A 171 7.05 2.44 -8.26
C LEU A 171 8.44 2.46 -8.89
N ASP A 172 8.85 3.59 -9.45
CA ASP A 172 10.10 3.71 -10.19
C ASP A 172 10.80 5.06 -9.91
N TYR A 173 12.10 5.14 -10.16
CA TYR A 173 12.85 6.38 -9.97
C TYR A 173 12.65 7.33 -11.15
N VAL A 174 12.26 8.56 -10.84
CA VAL A 174 12.00 9.62 -11.82
C VAL A 174 12.57 10.95 -11.33
N ASN A 175 12.88 11.82 -12.28
CA ASN A 175 13.35 13.17 -11.99
C ASN A 175 12.22 14.04 -11.45
N PHE A 176 12.27 14.35 -10.17
CA PHE A 176 11.31 15.19 -9.47
C PHE A 176 11.85 16.59 -9.22
N SER A 177 10.97 17.58 -9.38
CA SER A 177 11.17 18.94 -8.88
C SER A 177 10.30 19.17 -7.65
N ASP A 178 10.51 20.30 -6.96
CA ASP A 178 9.66 20.74 -5.85
C ASP A 178 8.16 20.76 -6.23
N LYS A 179 7.85 21.31 -7.42
CA LYS A 179 6.48 21.37 -7.96
C LYS A 179 5.83 20.00 -8.11
N LEU A 180 6.59 18.99 -8.52
CA LEU A 180 6.07 17.62 -8.65
C LEU A 180 5.91 16.97 -7.28
N LEU A 181 6.85 17.18 -6.36
CA LEU A 181 6.79 16.59 -5.02
C LEU A 181 5.56 17.08 -4.23
N ASN A 182 5.32 18.39 -4.24
CA ASN A 182 4.25 19.05 -3.49
C ASN A 182 2.94 19.21 -4.30
N GLY A 183 2.92 18.76 -5.55
CA GLY A 183 1.79 18.93 -6.45
C GLY A 183 0.88 17.70 -6.57
N LYS A 184 -0.26 17.90 -7.23
CA LYS A 184 -1.13 16.84 -7.73
C LYS A 184 -0.72 16.47 -9.15
N ILE A 185 -0.38 15.21 -9.40
CA ILE A 185 0.08 14.70 -10.70
C ILE A 185 -1.01 13.81 -11.30
N LEU A 186 -1.45 14.10 -12.52
CA LEU A 186 -2.29 13.17 -13.28
C LEU A 186 -1.43 12.01 -13.78
N ILE A 187 -1.63 10.81 -13.23
CA ILE A 187 -0.86 9.62 -13.62
C ILE A 187 -1.60 8.73 -14.62
N ASN A 188 -2.93 8.84 -14.72
CA ASN A 188 -3.70 8.16 -15.75
C ASN A 188 -5.01 8.90 -16.07
N GLU A 189 -5.43 8.88 -17.33
CA GLU A 189 -6.74 9.33 -17.80
C GLU A 189 -7.31 8.28 -18.76
N THR A 190 -8.56 7.88 -18.57
CA THR A 190 -9.28 6.93 -19.45
C THR A 190 -10.72 7.37 -19.65
N GLU A 191 -11.35 6.97 -20.74
CA GLU A 191 -12.78 7.20 -20.96
C GLU A 191 -13.62 6.40 -19.96
N ALA A 192 -14.65 7.03 -19.42
CA ALA A 192 -15.67 6.36 -18.63
C ALA A 192 -16.51 5.50 -19.58
N ARG A 193 -16.57 4.19 -19.29
CA ARG A 193 -17.34 3.24 -20.07
C ARG A 193 -18.52 2.73 -19.25
N THR A 194 -19.64 2.50 -19.92
CA THR A 194 -20.83 1.90 -19.31
C THR A 194 -21.25 0.67 -20.11
N CYS A 195 -21.96 -0.24 -19.44
CA CYS A 195 -22.50 -1.43 -20.07
C CYS A 195 -23.65 -1.05 -21.01
N SER A 196 -23.54 -1.40 -22.30
CA SER A 196 -24.58 -1.09 -23.30
C SER A 196 -25.95 -1.69 -22.98
N LYS A 197 -26.00 -2.75 -22.15
CA LYS A 197 -27.25 -3.46 -21.77
C LYS A 197 -27.88 -2.98 -20.47
N CYS A 198 -27.09 -2.57 -19.47
CA CYS A 198 -27.62 -2.20 -18.14
C CYS A 198 -27.15 -0.84 -17.61
N GLY A 199 -26.32 -0.12 -18.36
CA GLY A 199 -25.81 1.21 -18.00
C GLY A 199 -24.79 1.25 -16.86
N LYS A 200 -24.46 0.11 -16.21
CA LYS A 200 -23.47 0.08 -15.11
C LYS A 200 -22.06 0.44 -15.61
N PRO A 201 -21.24 1.14 -14.81
CA PRO A 201 -19.87 1.44 -15.17
C PRO A 201 -19.05 0.15 -15.36
N ILE A 202 -18.20 0.14 -16.38
CA ILE A 202 -17.28 -0.96 -16.69
C ILE A 202 -15.85 -0.42 -16.71
N PHE A 203 -14.93 -1.22 -16.16
CA PHE A 203 -13.51 -0.85 -16.04
C PHE A 203 -12.61 -1.86 -16.78
N HIS A 204 -13.12 -2.46 -17.86
CA HIS A 204 -12.33 -3.29 -18.76
C HIS A 204 -12.46 -2.78 -20.19
N LYS A 205 -11.42 -3.00 -20.98
CA LYS A 205 -11.33 -2.55 -22.37
C LYS A 205 -11.87 -3.56 -23.39
N LYS A 206 -12.48 -4.66 -22.94
CA LYS A 206 -13.05 -5.70 -23.83
C LYS A 206 -14.29 -5.20 -24.58
N GLU A 207 -14.42 -5.67 -25.82
CA GLU A 207 -15.63 -5.55 -26.64
C GLU A 207 -16.37 -6.91 -26.73
N PRO A 208 -17.71 -6.91 -26.78
CA PRO A 208 -18.61 -5.76 -26.70
C PRO A 208 -18.59 -5.09 -25.30
N GLN A 209 -18.99 -3.82 -25.20
CA GLN A 209 -19.08 -3.05 -23.95
C GLN A 209 -20.16 -3.58 -22.98
N LEU A 210 -19.98 -4.80 -22.47
CA LEU A 210 -20.88 -5.46 -21.53
C LEU A 210 -20.17 -5.68 -20.20
N CYS A 211 -20.87 -5.45 -19.09
CA CYS A 211 -20.38 -5.87 -17.78
C CYS A 211 -20.38 -7.40 -17.67
N ILE A 212 -19.52 -7.96 -16.81
CA ILE A 212 -19.37 -9.42 -16.61
C ILE A 212 -20.73 -10.14 -16.44
N PRO A 213 -21.68 -9.65 -15.62
CA PRO A 213 -22.99 -10.29 -15.48
C PRO A 213 -23.85 -10.25 -16.76
N CYS A 214 -23.77 -9.17 -17.54
CA CYS A 214 -24.53 -9.06 -18.79
C CYS A 214 -23.92 -9.94 -19.88
N ALA A 215 -22.59 -9.97 -19.99
CA ALA A 215 -21.87 -10.83 -20.92
C ALA A 215 -22.13 -12.32 -20.63
N ALA A 216 -22.13 -12.73 -19.36
CA ALA A 216 -22.40 -14.12 -18.98
C ALA A 216 -23.84 -14.59 -19.31
N LYS A 217 -24.80 -13.67 -19.44
CA LYS A 217 -26.18 -13.95 -19.82
C LYS A 217 -26.41 -13.84 -21.33
N ASP A 218 -25.41 -13.40 -22.08
CA ASP A 218 -25.53 -13.21 -23.52
C ASP A 218 -25.41 -14.57 -24.24
N PRO A 219 -26.44 -15.02 -24.98
CA PRO A 219 -26.39 -16.28 -25.72
C PRO A 219 -25.25 -16.33 -26.74
N GLU A 220 -24.85 -15.19 -27.31
CA GLU A 220 -23.83 -15.08 -28.36
C GLU A 220 -22.40 -15.18 -27.80
N LEU A 221 -22.21 -14.95 -26.50
CA LEU A 221 -20.90 -15.00 -25.82
C LEU A 221 -20.68 -16.30 -25.02
N LYS A 222 -21.57 -17.29 -25.17
CA LYS A 222 -21.43 -18.60 -24.52
C LYS A 222 -20.16 -19.31 -25.01
N GLY A 223 -19.19 -19.50 -24.09
CA GLY A 223 -17.94 -20.22 -24.35
C GLY A 223 -16.68 -19.34 -24.45
N VAL A 224 -16.83 -18.00 -24.43
CA VAL A 224 -15.70 -17.04 -24.55
C VAL A 224 -15.19 -16.56 -23.19
N LEU A 225 -15.85 -16.97 -22.10
CA LEU A 225 -15.50 -16.59 -20.74
C LEU A 225 -14.85 -17.76 -20.00
N TYR A 226 -13.66 -18.20 -20.44
CA TYR A 226 -12.53 -18.66 -19.62
C TYR A 226 -11.27 -18.72 -20.50
#